data_AF-A0A3B9IB96-F1
#
_entry.id   AF-A0A3B9IB96-F1
#
_cell.length_a   1.000
_cell.length_b   1.000
_cell.length_c   1.000
_cell.angle_alpha   90.00
_cell.angle_beta   90.00
_cell.angle_gamma   90.00
#
_symmetry.space_group_name_H-M   'P 1'
#
loop_
_entity.id
_entity.type
_entity.pdbx_description
1 polymer ?
#
loop_
_entity_poly.entity_id
_entity_poly.type
_entity_poly.pdbx_seq_one_letter_code
_entity_poly.pdbx_strand_id
1 'polypeptide(L)'
;MGIFDFFKKKDADGNEAERALKESPEGKGSDDRPAEDLAGESGQNPDEKDIKTAEATGGPTEEVTGESTAEEMGESAAKSGAGSMGGPAALTPEQMAERKAKQEELTRKRDEDGKVLAYLIDRHHEMKNADSFKTVLQSLTTCWLWVPMIMQLSKEDAMAMQAARQNGQKAVPKDRVRLVPAMLKARDGKMIYSTFSNREEIPEDLQKKFIWVQMQSGQCARNVVANSGIEAMVVNPNSKSLLLKRDLLEKIVKPLEDPAQKAKTSDSDDLTKEPDTAGYTS
;
A
#
# COMPACT_ATOMS: atom_id res chain seq x y z
N MET A 1 -6.21 -15.25 21.78
CA MET A 1 -7.08 -15.13 20.60
C MET A 1 -6.74 -13.84 19.89
N GLY A 2 -6.12 -13.93 18.70
CA GLY A 2 -5.58 -12.77 17.98
C GLY A 2 -6.64 -12.05 17.17
N ILE A 3 -6.46 -10.75 16.98
CA ILE A 3 -7.37 -9.82 16.28
C ILE A 3 -7.48 -10.07 14.75
N PHE A 4 -6.80 -11.08 14.20
CA PHE A 4 -6.61 -11.24 12.75
C PHE A 4 -7.23 -12.50 12.14
N ASP A 5 -8.50 -12.77 12.46
CA ASP A 5 -9.36 -13.69 11.69
C ASP A 5 -10.17 -12.94 10.61
N PHE A 6 -9.58 -11.94 9.93
CA PHE A 6 -10.31 -11.10 8.98
C PHE A 6 -10.28 -11.61 7.53
N PHE A 7 -9.30 -12.44 7.15
CA PHE A 7 -9.11 -12.89 5.75
C PHE A 7 -9.28 -14.39 5.52
N LYS A 8 -9.70 -15.17 6.52
CA LYS A 8 -9.80 -16.64 6.41
C LYS A 8 -11.18 -17.21 6.73
N LYS A 9 -12.25 -16.51 6.35
CA LYS A 9 -13.58 -17.13 6.28
C LYS A 9 -13.99 -17.29 4.82
N LYS A 10 -13.56 -18.41 4.25
CA LYS A 10 -14.14 -18.97 3.03
C LYS A 10 -15.43 -19.62 3.49
N ASP A 11 -16.55 -18.93 3.33
CA ASP A 11 -17.85 -19.55 3.56
C ASP A 11 -18.01 -20.69 2.54
N ALA A 12 -18.48 -21.85 3.01
CA ALA A 12 -18.56 -23.10 2.24
C ALA A 12 -19.63 -23.08 1.14
N ASP A 13 -20.38 -21.98 1.03
CA ASP A 13 -21.42 -21.78 0.03
C ASP A 13 -20.97 -20.63 -0.88
N GLY A 14 -20.47 -20.99 -2.06
CA GLY A 14 -19.93 -20.05 -3.05
C GLY A 14 -20.97 -19.06 -3.55
N ASN A 15 -21.20 -17.98 -2.81
CA ASN A 15 -22.01 -16.85 -3.23
C ASN A 15 -21.21 -15.56 -3.00
N GLU A 16 -20.77 -14.94 -4.10
CA GLU A 16 -20.08 -13.65 -4.10
C GLU A 16 -21.04 -12.56 -3.62
N ALA A 17 -20.87 -12.10 -2.39
CA ALA A 17 -21.58 -10.94 -1.89
C ALA A 17 -20.92 -9.66 -2.44
N GLU A 18 -21.48 -9.13 -3.54
CA GLU A 18 -21.50 -7.70 -3.80
C GLU A 18 -22.14 -6.99 -2.59
N ARG A 19 -21.32 -6.56 -1.62
CA ARG A 19 -21.78 -5.63 -0.58
C ARG A 19 -21.51 -4.20 -1.01
N ALA A 20 -22.58 -3.65 -1.58
CA ALA A 20 -22.83 -2.27 -1.92
C ALA A 20 -22.25 -1.25 -0.93
N LEU A 21 -21.61 -0.21 -1.49
CA LEU A 21 -21.70 1.14 -0.94
C LEU A 21 -23.19 1.49 -0.81
N LYS A 22 -23.70 1.52 0.42
CA LYS A 22 -24.97 2.20 0.74
C LYS A 22 -24.68 3.40 1.63
N GLU A 23 -24.86 4.55 1.00
CA GLU A 23 -25.60 5.73 1.45
C GLU A 23 -25.46 6.16 2.92
N SER A 24 -24.96 7.39 3.08
CA SER A 24 -25.09 8.22 4.28
C SER A 24 -26.56 8.38 4.69
N PRO A 25 -26.89 8.32 5.99
CA PRO A 25 -28.19 8.80 6.45
C PRO A 25 -28.16 10.31 6.61
N GLU A 26 -28.91 11.00 5.75
CA GLU A 26 -29.40 12.36 5.95
C GLU A 26 -30.42 12.42 7.11
N GLY A 27 -30.64 13.64 7.58
CA GLY A 27 -31.23 13.95 8.88
C GLY A 27 -32.68 13.51 9.09
N LYS A 28 -32.99 13.24 10.36
CA LYS A 28 -34.35 13.13 10.87
C LYS A 28 -34.97 14.54 10.95
N GLY A 29 -35.77 14.89 9.95
CA GLY A 29 -36.83 15.89 10.07
C GLY A 29 -38.14 15.18 10.42
N SER A 30 -38.78 15.63 11.49
CA SER A 30 -40.02 15.09 12.05
C SER A 30 -41.25 15.42 11.19
N ASP A 31 -42.00 14.35 10.90
CA ASP A 31 -43.46 14.20 10.79
C ASP A 31 -44.34 15.45 10.71
N ASP A 32 -45.10 15.55 9.61
CA ASP A 32 -46.56 15.67 9.66
C ASP A 32 -47.17 15.47 8.24
N ARG A 33 -47.89 14.37 8.05
CA ARG A 33 -48.89 14.22 6.98
C ARG A 33 -50.09 13.43 7.51
N PRO A 34 -51.33 13.88 7.28
CA PRO A 34 -52.49 13.01 7.38
C PRO A 34 -52.73 12.26 6.05
N ALA A 35 -53.38 11.11 6.21
CA ALA A 35 -53.72 10.13 5.21
C ALA A 35 -54.80 10.63 4.24
N GLU A 36 -54.67 10.25 2.96
CA GLU A 36 -55.81 10.12 2.07
C GLU A 36 -55.75 8.77 1.34
N ASP A 37 -56.86 8.05 1.47
CA ASP A 37 -57.26 6.85 0.77
C ASP A 37 -57.35 7.09 -0.73
N LEU A 38 -56.81 6.18 -1.55
CA LEU A 38 -57.41 5.86 -2.85
C LEU A 38 -57.25 4.37 -3.17
N ALA A 39 -58.41 3.71 -3.22
CA ALA A 39 -58.63 2.40 -3.81
C ALA A 39 -58.40 2.41 -5.34
N GLY A 40 -58.05 1.27 -5.92
CA GLY A 40 -58.01 1.12 -7.38
C GLY A 40 -57.44 -0.21 -7.87
N GLU A 41 -58.32 -1.21 -7.98
CA GLU A 41 -58.46 -2.17 -9.08
C GLU A 41 -57.27 -2.98 -9.65
N SER A 42 -57.41 -4.31 -9.48
CA SER A 42 -57.31 -5.41 -10.46
C SER A 42 -56.30 -5.40 -11.62
N GLY A 43 -55.62 -6.53 -11.81
CA GLY A 43 -55.10 -6.90 -13.13
C GLY A 43 -54.11 -8.06 -13.18
N GLN A 44 -54.63 -9.28 -13.36
CA GLN A 44 -54.13 -10.35 -14.25
C GLN A 44 -52.61 -10.69 -14.32
N ASN A 45 -52.26 -11.90 -13.85
CA ASN A 45 -51.28 -12.82 -14.47
C ASN A 45 -51.66 -13.12 -15.95
N PRO A 46 -50.77 -13.56 -16.87
CA PRO A 46 -49.72 -14.57 -16.66
C PRO A 46 -48.42 -14.40 -17.50
N ASP A 47 -47.39 -15.20 -17.21
CA ASP A 47 -46.76 -16.15 -18.15
C ASP A 47 -45.38 -16.58 -17.63
N GLU A 48 -45.37 -17.81 -17.11
CA GLU A 48 -44.18 -18.65 -17.05
C GLU A 48 -43.63 -18.85 -18.47
N LYS A 49 -42.34 -18.58 -18.66
CA LYS A 49 -41.59 -19.14 -19.78
C LYS A 49 -40.35 -19.84 -19.28
N ASP A 50 -40.37 -21.13 -19.52
CA ASP A 50 -39.28 -22.10 -19.49
C ASP A 50 -38.00 -21.52 -20.14
N ILE A 51 -36.91 -21.48 -19.37
CA ILE A 51 -35.57 -21.43 -19.94
C ILE A 51 -34.94 -22.80 -19.74
N LYS A 52 -34.87 -23.51 -20.87
CA LYS A 52 -34.21 -24.79 -21.05
C LYS A 52 -32.74 -24.73 -20.65
N THR A 53 -32.39 -25.69 -19.81
CA THR A 53 -31.07 -26.25 -19.59
C THR A 53 -30.43 -26.63 -20.94
N ALA A 54 -29.24 -26.10 -21.21
CA ALA A 54 -28.37 -26.60 -22.27
C ALA A 54 -27.12 -27.19 -21.60
N GLU A 55 -27.08 -28.51 -21.59
CA GLU A 55 -25.88 -29.31 -21.38
C GLU A 55 -24.87 -28.99 -22.49
N ALA A 56 -23.65 -28.64 -22.11
CA ALA A 56 -22.50 -28.63 -23.02
C ALA A 56 -21.45 -29.59 -22.47
N THR A 57 -21.51 -30.78 -23.04
CA THR A 57 -20.55 -31.87 -23.07
C THR A 57 -19.18 -31.44 -23.59
N GLY A 58 -18.11 -31.95 -22.96
CA GLY A 58 -17.04 -32.66 -23.70
C GLY A 58 -15.73 -31.93 -24.02
N GLY A 59 -14.74 -32.10 -23.13
CA GLY A 59 -13.33 -32.46 -23.41
C GLY A 59 -12.38 -31.42 -24.05
N PRO A 60 -11.06 -31.72 -24.17
CA PRO A 60 -10.28 -32.81 -23.58
C PRO A 60 -9.15 -32.34 -22.63
N THR A 61 -8.76 -33.27 -21.77
CA THR A 61 -7.48 -33.36 -21.06
C THR A 61 -6.30 -33.43 -22.03
N GLU A 62 -5.34 -32.51 -21.91
CA GLU A 62 -3.97 -32.72 -22.41
C GLU A 62 -3.03 -32.93 -21.20
N GLU A 63 -2.56 -34.18 -21.11
CA GLU A 63 -1.37 -34.57 -20.36
C GLU A 63 -0.16 -33.82 -20.92
N VAL A 64 0.53 -33.06 -20.07
CA VAL A 64 1.90 -32.63 -20.34
C VAL A 64 2.82 -33.52 -19.52
N THR A 65 3.22 -34.62 -20.14
CA THR A 65 4.42 -35.39 -19.79
C THR A 65 5.65 -34.59 -20.22
N GLY A 66 6.28 -33.93 -19.25
CA GLY A 66 7.56 -33.24 -19.43
C GLY A 66 8.71 -34.13 -18.93
N GLU A 67 9.49 -34.59 -19.89
CA GLU A 67 10.56 -35.56 -19.83
C GLU A 67 11.71 -35.19 -18.89
N SER A 68 12.21 -36.23 -18.21
CA SER A 68 13.42 -36.26 -17.40
C SER A 68 14.66 -36.31 -18.31
N THR A 69 15.53 -35.32 -18.24
CA THR A 69 16.92 -35.44 -18.70
C THR A 69 17.86 -35.58 -17.51
N ALA A 70 18.30 -36.81 -17.31
CA ALA A 70 19.49 -37.18 -16.57
C ALA A 70 20.73 -37.03 -17.46
N GLU A 71 21.88 -37.01 -16.79
CA GLU A 71 23.24 -37.23 -17.33
C GLU A 71 23.91 -36.05 -18.05
N GLU A 72 24.83 -35.40 -17.35
CA GLU A 72 26.23 -35.47 -17.79
C GLU A 72 27.17 -35.43 -16.58
N MET A 73 27.78 -36.58 -16.29
CA MET A 73 28.87 -36.74 -15.35
C MET A 73 30.15 -36.18 -15.98
N GLY A 74 30.58 -35.01 -15.52
CA GLY A 74 31.91 -34.48 -15.79
C GLY A 74 32.90 -34.91 -14.71
N GLU A 75 33.48 -36.10 -14.84
CA GLU A 75 34.73 -36.48 -14.19
C GLU A 75 35.83 -35.50 -14.61
N SER A 76 36.36 -34.73 -13.66
CA SER A 76 37.51 -33.86 -13.89
C SER A 76 38.51 -34.02 -12.74
N ALA A 77 39.41 -34.96 -12.99
CA ALA A 77 40.75 -35.16 -12.46
C ALA A 77 41.20 -34.22 -11.32
N ALA A 78 41.39 -34.85 -10.16
CA ALA A 78 42.31 -34.39 -9.14
C ALA A 78 43.72 -34.22 -9.74
N LYS A 79 44.15 -32.96 -9.92
CA LYS A 79 45.56 -32.62 -10.12
C LYS A 79 46.04 -31.84 -8.90
N SER A 80 46.58 -32.59 -7.95
CA SER A 80 47.34 -32.12 -6.81
C SER A 80 48.59 -31.37 -7.28
N GLY A 81 48.46 -30.06 -7.46
CA GLY A 81 49.57 -29.13 -7.60
C GLY A 81 49.89 -28.52 -6.24
N ALA A 82 50.76 -29.20 -5.47
CA ALA A 82 51.43 -28.59 -4.33
C ALA A 82 52.40 -27.52 -4.87
N GLY A 83 52.07 -26.25 -4.66
CA GLY A 83 52.92 -25.15 -5.11
C GLY A 83 52.42 -23.79 -4.68
N SER A 84 53.11 -23.22 -3.69
CA SER A 84 53.06 -21.82 -3.25
C SER A 84 51.93 -21.44 -2.29
N MET A 85 52.27 -21.45 -1.00
CA MET A 85 51.58 -20.66 0.02
C MET A 85 51.75 -19.16 -0.26
N GLY A 86 50.95 -18.63 -1.19
CA GLY A 86 50.64 -17.21 -1.23
C GLY A 86 49.60 -16.95 -0.15
N GLY A 87 50.01 -16.40 1.00
CA GLY A 87 49.06 -15.91 2.00
C GLY A 87 48.04 -14.96 1.35
N PRO A 88 46.78 -14.92 1.83
CA PRO A 88 45.76 -14.07 1.22
C PRO A 88 46.27 -12.63 1.22
N ALA A 89 46.49 -12.08 0.01
CA ALA A 89 46.96 -10.72 -0.16
C ALA A 89 46.04 -9.79 0.63
N ALA A 90 46.59 -9.13 1.64
CA ALA A 90 45.86 -8.18 2.45
C ALA A 90 45.27 -7.12 1.50
N LEU A 91 43.94 -7.07 1.44
CA LEU A 91 43.22 -6.09 0.64
C LEU A 91 43.70 -4.70 1.04
N THR A 92 44.03 -3.88 0.05
CA THR A 92 44.43 -2.50 0.33
C THR A 92 43.22 -1.75 0.93
N PRO A 93 43.45 -0.72 1.76
CA PRO A 93 42.37 0.11 2.32
C PRO A 93 41.41 0.66 1.26
N GLU A 94 41.94 0.95 0.06
CA GLU A 94 41.19 1.41 -1.11
C GLU A 94 40.25 0.33 -1.66
N GLN A 95 40.72 -0.92 -1.78
CA GLN A 95 39.89 -2.06 -2.20
C GLN A 95 38.82 -2.43 -1.15
N MET A 96 39.09 -2.21 0.14
CA MET A 96 38.08 -2.38 1.19
C MET A 96 37.01 -1.28 1.15
N ALA A 97 37.41 -0.03 0.90
CA ALA A 97 36.47 1.08 0.73
C ALA A 97 35.57 0.88 -0.51
N GLU A 98 36.14 0.45 -1.64
CA GLU A 98 35.39 0.18 -2.87
C GLU A 98 34.41 -1.00 -2.70
N ARG A 99 34.83 -2.08 -2.04
CA ARG A 99 33.92 -3.19 -1.68
C ARG A 99 32.80 -2.75 -0.76
N LYS A 100 33.10 -1.92 0.24
CA LYS A 100 32.10 -1.36 1.16
C LYS A 100 31.10 -0.48 0.40
N ALA A 101 31.57 0.40 -0.47
CA ALA A 101 30.71 1.26 -1.30
C ALA A 101 29.81 0.46 -2.24
N LYS A 102 30.35 -0.58 -2.90
CA LYS A 102 29.59 -1.47 -3.78
C LYS A 102 28.56 -2.29 -3.01
N GLN A 103 28.90 -2.73 -1.80
CA GLN A 103 27.97 -3.43 -0.92
C GLN A 103 26.87 -2.50 -0.41
N GLU A 104 27.19 -1.24 -0.11
CA GLU A 104 26.24 -0.21 0.28
C GLU A 104 25.29 0.16 -0.86
N GLU A 105 25.78 0.23 -2.10
CA GLU A 105 24.96 0.42 -3.30
C GLU A 105 24.01 -0.76 -3.54
N LEU A 106 24.49 -2.00 -3.35
CA LEU A 106 23.65 -3.20 -3.46
C LEU A 106 22.59 -3.26 -2.36
N THR A 107 22.93 -2.89 -1.12
CA THR A 107 21.91 -2.79 -0.05
C THR A 107 20.90 -1.70 -0.37
N ARG A 108 21.35 -0.55 -0.89
CA ARG A 108 20.46 0.54 -1.30
C ARG A 108 19.50 0.12 -2.41
N LYS A 109 19.97 -0.57 -3.46
CA LYS A 109 19.10 -1.10 -4.52
C LYS A 109 18.10 -2.13 -3.99
N ARG A 110 18.52 -2.98 -3.05
CA ARG A 110 17.62 -3.97 -2.42
C ARG A 110 16.62 -3.32 -1.44
N ASP A 111 16.95 -2.18 -0.87
CA ASP A 111 16.06 -1.35 -0.06
C ASP A 111 15.03 -0.62 -0.95
N GLU A 112 15.42 -0.19 -2.15
CA GLU A 112 14.52 0.39 -3.16
C GLU A 112 13.46 -0.62 -3.62
N ASP A 113 13.85 -1.90 -3.76
CA ASP A 113 12.92 -2.97 -4.12
C ASP A 113 11.99 -3.40 -2.98
N GLY A 114 12.26 -3.01 -1.73
CA GLY A 114 11.49 -3.39 -0.54
C GLY A 114 11.80 -4.78 0.03
N LYS A 115 12.70 -5.54 -0.61
CA LYS A 115 13.01 -6.94 -0.24
C LYS A 115 13.70 -7.06 1.11
N VAL A 116 14.55 -6.09 1.46
CA VAL A 116 15.26 -6.07 2.76
C VAL A 116 14.26 -5.86 3.89
N LEU A 117 13.32 -4.93 3.74
CA LEU A 117 12.31 -4.68 4.77
C LEU A 117 11.44 -5.92 5.00
N ALA A 118 10.98 -6.59 3.94
CA ALA A 118 10.20 -7.83 4.08
C ALA A 118 10.99 -8.91 4.84
N TYR A 119 12.27 -9.12 4.49
CA TYR A 119 13.13 -10.06 5.21
C TYR A 119 13.31 -9.69 6.69
N LEU A 120 13.48 -8.41 7.01
CA LEU A 120 13.63 -7.96 8.39
C LEU A 120 12.34 -8.12 9.19
N ILE A 121 11.18 -7.86 8.58
CA ILE A 121 9.87 -8.10 9.19
C ILE A 121 9.73 -9.60 9.51
N ASP A 122 10.07 -10.46 8.55
CA ASP A 122 10.04 -11.90 8.73
C ASP A 122 10.92 -12.36 9.89
N ARG A 123 12.17 -11.90 9.92
CA ARG A 123 13.12 -12.20 10.98
C ARG A 123 12.68 -11.67 12.33
N HIS A 124 12.02 -10.52 12.38
CA HIS A 124 11.44 -9.98 13.61
C HIS A 124 10.31 -10.87 14.14
N HIS A 125 9.44 -11.39 13.28
CA HIS A 125 8.39 -12.33 13.69
C HIS A 125 8.95 -13.65 14.23
N GLU A 126 10.12 -14.08 13.76
CA GLU A 126 10.83 -15.27 14.25
C GLU A 126 11.51 -15.03 15.60
N MET A 127 12.28 -13.94 15.73
CA MET A 127 13.09 -13.68 16.93
C MET A 127 12.32 -12.95 18.05
N LYS A 128 11.34 -12.11 17.70
CA LYS A 128 10.50 -11.29 18.59
C LYS A 128 11.28 -10.48 19.65
N ASN A 129 12.49 -10.07 19.31
CA ASN A 129 13.34 -9.27 20.20
C ASN A 129 13.27 -7.77 19.85
N ALA A 130 13.62 -6.93 20.82
CA ALA A 130 13.60 -5.47 20.64
C ALA A 130 14.62 -4.98 19.59
N ASP A 131 15.78 -5.66 19.50
CA ASP A 131 16.83 -5.28 18.55
C ASP A 131 16.39 -5.50 17.10
N SER A 132 15.73 -6.61 16.78
CA SER A 132 15.17 -6.83 15.44
C SER A 132 14.07 -5.84 15.10
N PHE A 133 13.22 -5.49 16.08
CA PHE A 133 12.21 -4.47 15.87
C PHE A 133 12.87 -3.12 15.54
N LYS A 134 13.94 -2.76 16.25
CA LYS A 134 14.72 -1.56 15.97
C LYS A 134 15.33 -1.58 14.57
N THR A 135 15.87 -2.72 14.13
CA THR A 135 16.40 -2.88 12.76
C THR A 135 15.29 -2.72 11.71
N VAL A 136 14.10 -3.27 11.96
CA VAL A 136 12.92 -3.08 11.09
C VAL A 136 12.55 -1.60 11.03
N LEU A 137 12.47 -0.90 12.16
CA LEU A 137 12.15 0.53 12.18
C LEU A 137 13.20 1.39 11.46
N GLN A 138 14.49 1.05 11.58
CA GLN A 138 15.57 1.73 10.86
C GLN A 138 15.48 1.52 9.36
N SER A 139 15.22 0.29 8.90
CA SER A 139 15.02 0.03 7.47
C SER A 139 13.74 0.70 6.96
N LEU A 140 12.69 0.73 7.81
CA LEU A 140 11.45 1.40 7.46
C LEU A 140 11.67 2.89 7.19
N THR A 141 12.61 3.61 7.81
CA THR A 141 12.76 5.05 7.55
C THR A 141 13.32 5.38 6.16
N THR A 142 14.02 4.45 5.52
CA THR A 142 14.69 4.66 4.22
C THR A 142 13.99 3.96 3.06
N CYS A 143 13.07 3.03 3.34
CA CYS A 143 12.45 2.21 2.30
C CYS A 143 11.35 2.94 1.51
N TRP A 144 11.08 2.40 0.32
CA TRP A 144 9.89 2.71 -0.46
C TRP A 144 8.82 1.67 -0.19
N LEU A 145 7.58 2.12 -0.11
CA LEU A 145 6.41 1.28 0.12
C LEU A 145 5.41 1.45 -1.01
N TRP A 146 4.76 0.35 -1.36
CA TRP A 146 3.63 0.35 -2.28
C TRP A 146 2.35 0.70 -1.52
N VAL A 147 1.69 1.76 -1.96
CA VAL A 147 0.44 2.24 -1.38
C VAL A 147 -0.70 2.02 -2.39
N PRO A 148 -1.78 1.33 -2.00
CA PRO A 148 -2.98 1.27 -2.83
C PRO A 148 -3.66 2.64 -2.83
N MET A 149 -3.93 3.17 -4.02
CA MET A 149 -4.64 4.43 -4.23
C MET A 149 -5.96 4.19 -4.94
N ILE A 150 -6.98 4.96 -4.54
CA ILE A 150 -8.28 5.05 -5.19
C ILE A 150 -8.36 6.38 -5.93
N MET A 151 -8.85 6.31 -7.16
CA MET A 151 -9.12 7.47 -7.97
C MET A 151 -10.46 8.08 -7.53
N GLN A 152 -10.42 9.31 -7.02
CA GLN A 152 -11.59 10.13 -6.76
C GLN A 152 -11.87 11.01 -7.97
N LEU A 153 -13.03 10.77 -8.58
CA LEU A 153 -13.58 11.52 -9.70
C LEU A 153 -14.77 12.35 -9.23
N SER A 154 -15.07 13.44 -9.95
CA SER A 154 -16.36 14.11 -9.80
C SER A 154 -17.48 13.16 -10.23
N LYS A 155 -18.70 13.38 -9.72
CA LYS A 155 -19.86 12.56 -10.07
C LYS A 155 -20.13 12.60 -11.58
N GLU A 156 -19.96 13.78 -12.18
CA GLU A 156 -20.14 14.02 -13.61
C GLU A 156 -19.11 13.24 -14.44
N ASP A 157 -17.83 13.31 -14.07
CA ASP A 157 -16.76 12.57 -14.76
C ASP A 157 -16.90 11.05 -14.56
N ALA A 158 -17.33 10.59 -13.39
CA ALA A 158 -17.58 9.18 -13.13
C ALA A 158 -18.70 8.64 -14.05
N MET A 159 -19.81 9.38 -14.18
CA MET A 159 -20.91 9.02 -15.09
C MET A 159 -20.47 9.07 -16.55
N ALA A 160 -19.75 10.11 -16.96
CA ALA A 160 -19.24 10.25 -18.32
C ALA A 160 -18.28 9.11 -18.69
N MET A 161 -17.39 8.72 -17.77
CA MET A 161 -16.49 7.57 -17.99
C MET A 161 -17.23 6.24 -18.04
N GLN A 162 -18.26 6.05 -17.23
CA GLN A 162 -19.08 4.84 -17.28
C GLN A 162 -19.84 4.72 -18.61
N ALA A 163 -20.46 5.81 -19.08
CA ALA A 163 -21.14 5.86 -20.36
C ALA A 163 -20.18 5.62 -21.54
N ALA A 164 -18.99 6.22 -21.50
CA ALA A 164 -17.97 6.00 -22.53
C ALA A 164 -17.49 4.54 -22.56
N ARG A 165 -17.29 3.91 -21.40
CA ARG A 165 -16.91 2.49 -21.31
C ARG A 165 -17.97 1.57 -21.91
N GLN A 166 -19.26 1.86 -21.71
CA GLN A 166 -20.36 1.10 -22.32
C GLN A 166 -20.39 1.24 -23.85
N ASN A 167 -20.06 2.43 -24.35
CA ASN A 167 -20.02 2.72 -25.78
C ASN A 167 -18.68 2.37 -26.46
N GLY A 168 -17.75 1.74 -25.75
CA GLY A 168 -16.40 1.44 -26.25
C GLY A 168 -15.54 2.67 -26.54
N GLN A 169 -15.93 3.84 -26.04
CA GLN A 169 -15.23 5.12 -26.23
C GLN A 169 -14.29 5.42 -25.05
N LYS A 170 -13.22 6.16 -25.33
CA LYS A 170 -12.33 6.68 -24.29
C LYS A 170 -12.85 8.05 -23.83
N ALA A 171 -13.24 8.16 -22.56
CA ALA A 171 -13.50 9.45 -21.93
C ALA A 171 -12.28 9.91 -21.14
N VAL A 172 -12.03 11.21 -21.18
CA VAL A 172 -11.00 11.87 -20.36
C VAL A 172 -11.74 12.72 -19.32
N PRO A 173 -11.43 12.58 -18.02
CA PRO A 173 -12.00 13.42 -16.97
C PRO A 173 -11.75 14.90 -17.28
N LYS A 174 -12.78 15.73 -17.14
CA LYS A 174 -12.63 17.19 -17.30
C LYS A 174 -12.07 17.81 -16.03
N ASP A 175 -12.45 17.29 -14.87
CA ASP A 175 -12.02 17.78 -13.59
C ASP A 175 -10.69 17.17 -13.15
N ARG A 176 -10.04 17.86 -12.20
CA ARG A 176 -8.78 17.40 -11.63
C ARG A 176 -9.01 16.14 -10.80
N VAL A 177 -8.57 15.01 -11.36
CA VAL A 177 -8.54 13.71 -10.71
C VAL A 177 -7.67 13.76 -9.45
N ARG A 178 -8.19 13.26 -8.33
CA ARG A 178 -7.45 13.15 -7.06
C ARG A 178 -7.19 11.70 -6.73
N LEU A 179 -5.96 11.35 -6.38
CA LEU A 179 -5.62 10.04 -5.84
C LEU A 179 -5.63 10.12 -4.33
N VAL A 180 -6.37 9.22 -3.69
CA VAL A 180 -6.47 9.11 -2.23
C VAL A 180 -6.07 7.70 -1.81
N PRO A 181 -5.25 7.53 -0.76
CA PRO A 181 -4.91 6.21 -0.25
C PRO A 181 -6.15 5.38 0.09
N ALA A 182 -6.16 4.12 -0.33
CA ALA A 182 -7.16 3.17 0.09
C ALA A 182 -6.93 2.83 1.57
N MET A 183 -7.97 2.99 2.37
CA MET A 183 -7.92 2.79 3.81
C MET A 183 -8.67 1.52 4.18
N LEU A 184 -8.12 0.73 5.09
CA LEU A 184 -8.80 -0.43 5.67
C LEU A 184 -9.62 0.01 6.88
N LYS A 185 -10.82 -0.54 7.03
CA LYS A 185 -11.65 -0.32 8.22
C LYS A 185 -11.47 -1.47 9.19
N ALA A 186 -11.00 -1.18 10.40
CA ALA A 186 -10.88 -2.14 11.47
C ALA A 186 -12.26 -2.49 12.06
N ARG A 187 -12.33 -3.57 12.85
CA ARG A 187 -13.58 -4.05 13.49
C ARG A 187 -14.19 -3.03 14.46
N ASP A 188 -13.35 -2.22 15.08
CA ASP A 188 -13.75 -1.11 15.96
C ASP A 188 -14.18 0.15 15.18
N GLY A 189 -14.20 0.08 13.85
CA GLY A 189 -14.61 1.16 12.96
C GLY A 189 -13.50 2.15 12.64
N LYS A 190 -12.29 1.98 13.20
CA LYS A 190 -11.16 2.89 12.96
C LYS A 190 -10.50 2.62 11.62
N MET A 191 -9.85 3.65 11.07
CA MET A 191 -9.19 3.54 9.77
C MET A 191 -7.71 3.19 9.94
N ILE A 192 -7.26 2.22 9.15
CA ILE A 192 -5.88 1.73 9.10
C ILE A 192 -5.33 2.00 7.70
N TYR A 193 -4.14 2.58 7.65
CA TYR A 193 -3.43 2.85 6.41
C TYR A 193 -2.65 1.61 5.98
N SER A 194 -3.00 1.01 4.84
CA SER A 194 -2.32 -0.20 4.35
C SER A 194 -1.19 0.12 3.40
N THR A 195 -0.04 -0.52 3.60
CA THR A 195 1.13 -0.45 2.72
C THR A 195 1.73 -1.84 2.52
N PHE A 196 2.54 -1.98 1.48
CA PHE A 196 3.26 -3.21 1.16
C PHE A 196 4.73 -2.89 0.92
N SER A 197 5.64 -3.73 1.42
CA SER A 197 7.06 -3.60 1.10
C SER A 197 7.33 -3.97 -0.35
N ASN A 198 6.76 -5.08 -0.83
CA ASN A 198 7.00 -5.60 -2.17
C ASN A 198 5.72 -5.73 -2.99
N ARG A 199 5.85 -5.64 -4.31
CA ARG A 199 4.73 -5.88 -5.23
C ARG A 199 4.27 -7.34 -5.24
N GLU A 200 5.20 -8.27 -5.02
CA GLU A 200 4.93 -9.72 -4.94
C GLU A 200 4.05 -10.09 -3.74
N GLU A 201 4.03 -9.27 -2.69
CA GLU A 201 3.19 -9.48 -1.50
C GLU A 201 1.74 -8.99 -1.69
N ILE A 202 1.45 -8.37 -2.83
CA ILE A 202 0.13 -7.85 -3.15
C ILE A 202 -0.68 -8.98 -3.79
N PRO A 203 -1.82 -9.39 -3.19
CA PRO A 203 -2.72 -10.37 -3.78
C PRO A 203 -3.18 -9.97 -5.18
N GLU A 204 -3.22 -10.93 -6.11
CA GLU A 204 -3.56 -10.69 -7.52
C GLU A 204 -4.94 -10.07 -7.70
N ASP A 205 -5.89 -10.40 -6.83
CA ASP A 205 -7.24 -9.85 -6.84
C ASP A 205 -7.28 -8.35 -6.47
N LEU A 206 -6.33 -7.89 -5.64
CA LEU A 206 -6.18 -6.48 -5.28
C LEU A 206 -5.36 -5.70 -6.30
N GLN A 207 -4.44 -6.35 -7.01
CA GLN A 207 -3.59 -5.70 -8.01
C GLN A 207 -4.42 -4.98 -9.09
N LYS A 208 -5.57 -5.54 -9.47
CA LYS A 208 -6.46 -4.99 -10.52
C LYS A 208 -7.42 -3.92 -9.99
N LYS A 209 -7.64 -3.83 -8.68
CA LYS A 209 -8.65 -2.95 -8.06
C LYS A 209 -8.11 -1.56 -7.73
N PHE A 210 -6.81 -1.44 -7.49
CA PHE A 210 -6.18 -0.21 -7.03
C PHE A 210 -5.11 0.30 -7.99
N ILE A 211 -4.88 1.60 -7.94
CA ILE A 211 -3.71 2.23 -8.56
C ILE A 211 -2.57 2.13 -7.55
N TRP A 212 -1.48 1.47 -7.93
CA TRP A 212 -0.35 1.24 -7.02
C TRP A 212 0.69 2.33 -7.20
N VAL A 213 0.99 3.04 -6.11
CA VAL A 213 1.96 4.13 -6.11
C VAL A 213 3.08 3.79 -5.13
N GLN A 214 4.33 3.88 -5.58
CA GLN A 214 5.48 3.84 -4.68
C GLN A 214 5.63 5.17 -3.97
N MET A 215 5.69 5.11 -2.64
CA MET A 215 5.88 6.28 -1.79
C MET A 215 6.96 5.98 -0.75
N GLN A 216 7.76 6.98 -0.42
CA GLN A 216 8.68 6.87 0.71
C GLN A 216 7.88 6.64 1.99
N SER A 217 8.34 5.71 2.82
CA SER A 217 7.72 5.37 4.10
C SER A 217 7.50 6.57 5.02
N GLY A 218 8.43 7.52 5.05
CA GLY A 218 8.32 8.76 5.81
C GLY A 218 7.12 9.60 5.37
N GLN A 219 6.82 9.62 4.06
CA GLN A 219 5.63 10.29 3.54
C GLN A 219 4.35 9.53 3.91
N CYS A 220 4.36 8.20 3.85
CA CYS A 220 3.23 7.39 4.33
C CYS A 220 2.93 7.67 5.80
N ALA A 221 3.95 7.68 6.65
CA ALA A 221 3.81 7.98 8.06
C ALA A 221 3.30 9.42 8.29
N ARG A 222 3.77 10.41 7.52
CA ARG A 222 3.22 11.79 7.55
C ARG A 222 1.73 11.82 7.22
N ASN A 223 1.30 11.10 6.20
CA ASN A 223 -0.12 11.04 5.82
C ASN A 223 -0.99 10.49 6.95
N VAL A 224 -0.48 9.47 7.67
CA VAL A 224 -1.17 8.89 8.83
C VAL A 224 -1.24 9.89 9.98
N VAL A 225 -0.14 10.56 10.31
CA VAL A 225 -0.09 11.54 11.40
C VAL A 225 -0.95 12.77 11.10
N ALA A 226 -0.97 13.24 9.85
CA ALA A 226 -1.74 14.41 9.42
C ALA A 226 -3.26 14.18 9.47
N ASN A 227 -3.72 12.93 9.42
CA ASN A 227 -5.14 12.61 9.43
C ASN A 227 -5.55 12.01 10.79
N SER A 228 -6.39 12.74 11.54
CA SER A 228 -6.87 12.30 12.87
C SER A 228 -7.75 11.05 12.81
N GLY A 229 -8.37 10.76 11.66
CA GLY A 229 -9.21 9.57 11.48
C GLY A 229 -8.44 8.27 11.35
N ILE A 230 -7.11 8.32 11.22
CA ILE A 230 -6.24 7.15 11.02
C ILE A 230 -5.53 6.81 12.33
N GLU A 231 -5.71 5.57 12.81
CA GLU A 231 -5.12 5.11 14.06
C GLU A 231 -3.75 4.46 13.88
N ALA A 232 -3.55 3.74 12.76
CA ALA A 232 -2.35 2.96 12.56
C ALA A 232 -2.01 2.80 11.07
N MET A 233 -0.74 2.47 10.82
CA MET A 233 -0.26 1.98 9.54
C MET A 233 0.04 0.49 9.66
N VAL A 234 -0.38 -0.30 8.68
CA VAL A 234 -0.02 -1.72 8.58
C VAL A 234 0.84 -1.93 7.34
N VAL A 235 2.01 -2.53 7.52
CA VAL A 235 2.88 -2.98 6.44
C VAL A 235 2.60 -4.47 6.23
N ASN A 236 2.36 -4.86 4.98
CA ASN A 236 2.07 -6.23 4.54
C ASN A 236 0.85 -6.87 5.24
N PRO A 237 -0.36 -6.30 5.09
CA PRO A 237 -1.56 -6.78 5.78
C PRO A 237 -1.94 -8.24 5.45
N ASN A 238 -1.51 -8.77 4.31
CA ASN A 238 -1.89 -10.10 3.82
C ASN A 238 -0.83 -11.20 4.08
N SER A 239 0.32 -10.85 4.66
CA SER A 239 1.39 -11.79 4.99
C SER A 239 1.79 -11.64 6.47
N LYS A 240 3.09 -11.51 6.77
CA LYS A 240 3.61 -11.26 8.11
C LYS A 240 3.47 -9.77 8.44
N SER A 241 2.26 -9.37 8.83
CA SER A 241 1.93 -7.96 9.02
C SER A 241 2.76 -7.30 10.13
N LEU A 242 3.21 -6.07 9.87
CA LEU A 242 3.80 -5.17 10.87
C LEU A 242 2.83 -4.02 11.14
N LEU A 243 2.24 -4.00 12.34
CA LEU A 243 1.32 -2.94 12.75
C LEU A 243 2.08 -1.83 13.50
N LEU A 244 1.99 -0.61 12.99
CA LEU A 244 2.63 0.57 13.54
C LEU A 244 1.57 1.54 14.01
N LYS A 245 1.46 1.71 15.33
CA LYS A 245 0.53 2.66 15.95
C LYS A 245 0.94 4.10 15.66
N ARG A 246 -0.03 4.99 15.60
CA ARG A 246 0.17 6.44 15.43
C ARG A 246 1.27 7.01 16.33
N ASP A 247 1.28 6.70 17.62
CA ASP A 247 2.27 7.22 18.58
C ASP A 247 3.72 6.89 18.20
N LEU A 248 3.94 5.74 17.58
CA LEU A 248 5.25 5.34 17.09
C LEU A 248 5.60 6.06 15.78
N LEU A 249 4.61 6.19 14.89
CA LEU A 249 4.78 6.92 13.63
C LEU A 249 5.10 8.39 13.86
N GLU A 250 4.48 9.02 14.87
CA GLU A 250 4.80 10.41 15.24
C GLU A 250 6.27 10.58 15.64
N LYS A 251 6.87 9.60 16.31
CA LYS A 251 8.29 9.63 16.67
C LYS A 251 9.21 9.46 15.47
N ILE A 252 8.75 8.77 14.42
CA ILE A 252 9.48 8.57 13.17
C ILE A 252 9.34 9.80 12.26
N VAL A 253 8.16 10.40 12.24
CA VAL A 253 7.78 11.54 11.37
C VAL A 253 8.18 12.90 11.94
N LYS A 254 8.44 12.99 13.23
CA LYS A 254 9.19 14.09 13.83
C LYS A 254 10.68 13.72 13.73
N PRO A 255 11.35 13.79 12.56
CA PRO A 255 12.79 13.86 12.62
C PRO A 255 13.10 15.10 13.44
N LEU A 256 14.06 14.96 14.36
CA LEU A 256 14.76 16.04 15.03
C LEU A 256 14.56 17.37 14.26
N GLU A 257 13.65 18.22 14.72
CA GLU A 257 13.82 19.65 14.45
C GLU A 257 15.17 19.94 15.09
N ASP A 258 16.22 19.93 14.26
CA ASP A 258 17.55 20.29 14.69
C ASP A 258 17.39 21.64 15.39
N PRO A 259 17.72 21.79 16.69
CA PRO A 259 17.61 23.08 17.36
C PRO A 259 18.42 24.18 16.62
N ALA A 260 19.32 23.79 15.71
CA ALA A 260 20.03 24.65 14.78
C ALA A 260 19.16 25.36 13.72
N GLN A 261 17.96 24.88 13.37
CA GLN A 261 17.07 25.55 12.40
C GLN A 261 16.09 26.53 13.06
N LYS A 262 15.78 26.37 14.35
CA LYS A 262 15.03 27.40 15.11
C LYS A 262 15.85 28.66 15.40
N ALA A 263 17.17 28.59 15.33
CA ALA A 263 18.05 29.75 15.52
C ALA A 263 18.26 30.60 14.25
N LYS A 264 17.75 30.19 13.07
CA LYS A 264 17.91 30.93 11.81
C LYS A 264 16.65 31.62 11.29
N THR A 265 15.52 31.48 11.98
CA THR A 265 14.24 32.09 11.55
C THR A 265 13.69 33.11 12.55
N SER A 266 14.42 33.47 13.59
CA SER A 266 14.00 34.49 14.57
C SER A 266 14.80 35.81 14.56
N ASP A 267 15.79 35.97 13.68
CA ASP A 267 16.73 37.12 13.73
C ASP A 267 16.81 37.93 12.41
N SER A 268 15.75 37.98 11.60
CA SER A 268 15.77 38.80 10.38
C SER A 268 14.50 39.63 10.13
N ASP A 269 13.78 40.02 11.17
CA ASP A 269 12.53 40.79 11.04
C ASP A 269 12.58 42.19 11.68
N ASP A 270 13.76 42.81 11.78
CA ASP A 270 13.84 44.16 12.40
C ASP A 270 15.00 45.06 11.92
N LEU A 271 15.20 45.26 10.60
CA LEU A 271 16.16 46.28 10.12
C LEU A 271 15.77 47.06 8.84
N THR A 272 14.52 46.99 8.35
CA THR A 272 14.09 47.78 7.17
C THR A 272 12.91 48.74 7.42
N LYS A 273 12.53 48.98 8.67
CA LYS A 273 11.63 50.11 8.96
C LYS A 273 12.44 51.41 8.95
N GLU A 274 12.38 52.10 7.82
CA GLU A 274 12.83 53.48 7.69
C GLU A 274 12.18 54.35 8.80
N PRO A 275 12.94 55.24 9.46
CA PRO A 275 12.35 56.16 10.42
C PRO A 275 11.48 57.18 9.67
N ASP A 276 10.23 57.26 10.10
CA ASP A 276 9.27 58.28 9.67
C ASP A 276 9.84 59.68 9.95
N THR A 277 10.19 60.40 8.88
CA THR A 277 10.76 61.76 8.94
C THR A 277 9.70 62.85 8.71
N ALA A 278 8.40 62.53 8.76
CA ALA A 278 7.32 63.48 8.51
C ALA A 278 7.17 64.63 9.55
N GLY A 279 8.10 64.76 10.51
CA GLY A 279 8.05 65.76 11.57
C GLY A 279 9.07 66.91 11.50
N TYR A 280 9.95 66.97 10.48
CA TYR A 280 10.98 68.02 10.40
C TYR A 280 10.84 68.86 9.12
N THR A 281 10.00 69.88 9.16
CA THR A 281 10.34 71.26 8.74
C THR A 281 9.21 72.19 9.18
N SER A 282 9.59 73.18 10.00
CA SER A 282 8.80 74.39 10.32
C SER A 282 9.10 75.49 9.32
#